data_AF-A0A0D0CDF6-F1
#
_entry.id   AF-A0A0D0CDF6-F1
#
_cell.length_a   1.000
_cell.length_b   1.000
_cell.length_c   1.000
_cell.angle_alpha   90.00
_cell.angle_beta   90.00
_cell.angle_gamma   90.00
#
_symmetry.space_group_name_H-M   'P 1'
#
loop_
_entity.id
_entity.type
_entity.pdbx_description
1 polymer ?
#
loop_
_entity_poly.entity_id
_entity_poly.type
_entity_poly.pdbx_seq_one_letter_code
_entity_poly.pdbx_strand_id
1 'polypeptide(L)'
;MDVNTILEAILSCPLDLLEHRTSCFIGARLPLGFLAALSDESHKVDALRACMIIYLVTATAIVPREFQLQASLAILNGKDSIITAGTGSGKTLCILIPLLLRP
;
A
#
# COMPACT_ATOMS: atom_id res chain seq x y z
N MET A 1 8.53 15.89 -11.96
CA MET A 1 7.19 15.28 -12.08
C MET A 1 6.48 15.55 -10.76
N ASP A 2 5.30 16.13 -10.79
CA ASP A 2 4.56 16.48 -9.56
C ASP A 2 4.09 15.20 -8.82
N VAL A 3 3.98 15.27 -7.50
CA VAL A 3 3.57 14.13 -6.66
C VAL A 3 2.15 13.68 -7.01
N ASN A 4 1.25 14.62 -7.32
CA ASN A 4 -0.12 14.28 -7.71
C ASN A 4 -0.15 13.52 -9.03
N THR A 5 0.67 13.92 -10.01
CA THR A 5 0.78 13.19 -11.29
C THR A 5 1.27 11.75 -11.09
N ILE A 6 2.22 11.53 -10.17
CA ILE A 6 2.69 10.18 -9.85
C ILE A 6 1.59 9.37 -9.17
N LEU A 7 0.87 9.99 -8.22
CA LEU A 7 -0.22 9.34 -7.51
C LEU A 7 -1.33 8.91 -8.48
N GLU A 8 -1.81 9.82 -9.34
CA GLU A 8 -2.81 9.53 -10.37
C GLU A 8 -2.37 8.42 -11.32
N ALA A 9 -1.11 8.42 -11.74
CA ALA A 9 -0.56 7.37 -12.61
C ALA A 9 -0.56 5.98 -11.93
N ILE A 10 -0.35 5.91 -10.61
CA ILE A 10 -0.40 4.64 -9.87
C ILE A 10 -1.86 4.22 -9.62
N LEU A 11 -2.73 5.16 -9.26
CA LEU A 11 -4.15 4.90 -9.00
C LEU A 11 -4.91 4.48 -10.26
N SER A 12 -4.48 4.93 -11.44
CA SER A 12 -5.06 4.52 -12.73
C SER A 12 -4.39 3.27 -13.35
N CYS A 13 -3.31 2.76 -12.75
CA CYS A 13 -2.59 1.61 -13.28
C CYS A 13 -3.43 0.32 -13.20
N PRO A 14 -3.54 -0.46 -14.30
CA PRO A 14 -4.08 -1.82 -14.30
C PRO A 14 -3.29 -2.77 -13.40
N LEU A 15 -3.94 -3.82 -12.89
CA LEU A 15 -3.36 -4.76 -11.92
C LEU A 15 -2.13 -5.50 -12.46
N ASP A 16 -2.20 -6.05 -13.66
CA ASP A 16 -1.12 -6.79 -14.32
C ASP A 16 0.16 -5.94 -14.44
N LEU A 17 -0.01 -4.69 -14.88
CA LEU A 17 1.09 -3.73 -14.98
C LEU A 17 1.62 -3.33 -13.60
N LEU A 18 0.74 -3.22 -12.61
CA LEU A 18 1.09 -2.85 -11.24
C LEU A 18 1.87 -3.98 -10.53
N GLU A 19 1.46 -5.24 -10.69
CA GLU A 19 2.19 -6.42 -10.21
C GLU A 19 3.60 -6.47 -10.82
N HIS A 20 3.69 -6.32 -12.14
CA HIS A 20 4.99 -6.29 -12.82
C HIS A 20 5.88 -5.15 -12.31
N ARG A 21 5.36 -3.92 -12.23
CA ARG A 21 6.11 -2.75 -11.78
C ARG A 21 6.55 -2.87 -10.32
N THR A 22 5.65 -3.26 -9.42
CA THR A 22 6.00 -3.42 -8.00
C THR A 22 7.06 -4.51 -7.81
N SER A 23 6.96 -5.63 -8.53
CA SER A 23 8.00 -6.66 -8.53
C SER A 23 9.35 -6.12 -9.04
N CYS A 24 9.36 -5.33 -10.10
CA CYS A 24 10.59 -4.76 -10.67
C CYS A 24 11.25 -3.69 -9.78
N PHE A 25 10.46 -2.80 -9.16
CA PHE A 25 10.98 -1.67 -8.40
C PHE A 25 11.23 -1.96 -6.91
N ILE A 26 10.38 -2.78 -6.29
CA ILE A 26 10.43 -3.09 -4.85
C ILE A 26 11.15 -4.42 -4.60
N GLY A 27 10.99 -5.38 -5.52
CA GLY A 27 11.66 -6.67 -5.46
C GLY A 27 11.37 -7.46 -4.18
N ALA A 28 12.42 -8.01 -3.58
CA ALA A 28 12.32 -8.88 -2.41
C ALA A 28 11.73 -8.23 -1.15
N ARG A 29 11.56 -6.90 -1.11
CA ARG A 29 10.96 -6.18 0.01
C ARG A 29 9.43 -6.20 -0.01
N LEU A 30 8.83 -6.64 -1.12
CA LEU A 30 7.38 -6.71 -1.27
C LEU A 30 6.82 -7.80 -0.33
N PRO A 31 5.72 -7.55 0.40
CA PRO A 31 5.16 -8.53 1.34
C PRO A 31 4.38 -9.63 0.59
N LEU A 32 5.09 -10.45 -0.18
CA LEU A 32 4.52 -11.45 -1.09
C LEU A 32 3.60 -12.45 -0.36
N GLY A 33 3.96 -12.87 0.86
CA GLY A 33 3.13 -13.77 1.66
C GLY A 33 1.75 -13.19 1.97
N PHE A 34 1.69 -11.91 2.33
CA PHE A 34 0.44 -11.20 2.56
C PHE A 34 -0.36 -11.02 1.25
N LEU A 35 0.31 -10.57 0.18
CA LEU A 35 -0.34 -10.35 -1.12
C LEU A 35 -0.93 -11.64 -1.71
N ALA A 36 -0.23 -12.75 -1.56
CA ALA A 36 -0.69 -14.07 -2.00
C ALA A 36 -1.89 -14.58 -1.19
N ALA A 37 -2.00 -14.17 0.08
CA ALA A 37 -3.11 -14.54 0.96
C ALA A 37 -4.40 -13.75 0.69
N LEU A 38 -4.33 -12.61 0.00
CA LEU A 38 -5.53 -11.86 -0.40
C LEU A 38 -6.29 -12.62 -1.48
N SER A 39 -7.57 -12.92 -1.24
CA SER A 39 -8.45 -13.55 -2.23
C SER A 39 -9.17 -12.54 -3.12
N ASP A 40 -9.42 -11.34 -2.59
CA ASP A 40 -10.11 -10.26 -3.30
C ASP A 40 -9.13 -9.47 -4.18
N GLU A 41 -9.42 -9.41 -5.47
CA GLU A 41 -8.61 -8.69 -6.46
C GLU A 41 -8.53 -7.19 -6.16
N SER A 42 -9.62 -6.58 -5.67
CA SER A 42 -9.63 -5.17 -5.31
C SER A 42 -8.69 -4.88 -4.13
N HIS A 43 -8.59 -5.81 -3.17
CA HIS A 43 -7.67 -5.67 -2.05
C HIS A 43 -6.22 -5.86 -2.49
N LYS A 44 -5.96 -6.74 -3.45
CA LYS A 44 -4.62 -6.88 -4.06
C LYS A 44 -4.20 -5.58 -4.74
N VAL A 45 -5.09 -5.01 -5.55
CA VAL A 45 -4.85 -3.72 -6.22
C VAL A 45 -4.53 -2.63 -5.20
N ASP A 46 -5.35 -2.47 -4.16
CA ASP A 46 -5.13 -1.47 -3.12
C ASP A 46 -3.81 -1.71 -2.35
N ALA A 47 -3.46 -2.95 -2.03
CA ALA A 47 -2.22 -3.28 -1.34
C ALA A 47 -0.98 -3.01 -2.20
N LEU A 48 -1.03 -3.34 -3.49
CA LEU A 48 0.06 -3.06 -4.44
C LEU A 48 0.23 -1.56 -4.68
N ARG A 49 -0.88 -0.81 -4.81
CA ARG A 49 -0.87 0.66 -4.90
C ARG A 49 -0.26 1.27 -3.65
N ALA A 50 -0.68 0.81 -2.46
CA ALA A 50 -0.10 1.25 -1.20
C ALA A 50 1.42 1.03 -1.15
N CYS A 51 1.88 -0.15 -1.58
CA CYS A 51 3.31 -0.45 -1.64
C CYS A 51 4.05 0.50 -2.58
N MET A 52 3.53 0.71 -3.79
CA MET A 52 4.17 1.57 -4.79
C MET A 52 4.18 3.05 -4.37
N ILE A 53 3.06 3.56 -3.87
CA ILE A 53 2.93 4.96 -3.42
C ILE A 53 3.88 5.21 -2.25
N ILE A 54 3.81 4.42 -1.18
CA ILE A 54 4.67 4.62 -0.01
C ILE A 54 6.14 4.47 -0.38
N TYR A 55 6.49 3.51 -1.22
CA TYR A 55 7.85 3.35 -1.70
C TYR A 55 8.36 4.61 -2.40
N LEU A 56 7.60 5.19 -3.31
CA LEU A 56 8.03 6.38 -4.05
C LEU A 56 8.05 7.65 -3.20
N VAL A 57 7.00 7.93 -2.43
CA VAL A 57 6.92 9.17 -1.62
C VAL A 57 7.92 9.18 -0.46
N THR A 58 8.44 8.02 -0.06
CA THR A 58 9.51 7.89 0.93
C THR A 58 10.89 7.76 0.30
N ALA A 59 11.06 8.20 -0.96
CA ALA A 59 12.32 8.14 -1.69
C ALA A 59 12.93 6.72 -1.69
N THR A 60 12.10 5.71 -1.95
CA THR A 60 12.42 4.26 -2.00
C THR A 60 12.85 3.65 -0.65
N ALA A 61 12.68 4.37 0.45
CA ALA A 61 13.14 3.92 1.77
C ALA A 61 12.17 2.95 2.45
N ILE A 62 10.85 3.09 2.26
CA ILE A 62 9.84 2.35 3.05
C ILE A 62 8.95 1.50 2.15
N VAL A 63 8.67 0.27 2.60
CA VAL A 63 7.59 -0.57 2.08
C VAL A 63 6.63 -0.85 3.23
N PRO A 64 5.30 -0.73 3.04
CA PRO A 64 4.34 -1.04 4.09
C PRO A 64 4.52 -2.48 4.61
N ARG A 65 4.51 -2.62 5.93
CA ARG A 65 4.44 -3.92 6.59
C ARG A 65 3.02 -4.46 6.55
N GLU A 66 2.92 -5.77 6.71
CA GLU A 66 1.66 -6.52 6.70
C GLU A 66 0.56 -5.89 7.56
N PHE A 67 0.82 -5.63 8.86
CA PHE A 67 -0.22 -5.07 9.72
C PHE A 67 -0.69 -3.67 9.28
N GLN A 68 0.17 -2.90 8.59
CA GLN A 68 -0.18 -1.59 8.06
C GLN A 68 -1.14 -1.77 6.88
N LEU A 69 -0.81 -2.67 5.96
CA LEU A 69 -1.69 -3.02 4.83
C LEU A 69 -3.02 -3.60 5.30
N GLN A 70 -3.01 -4.52 6.27
CA GLN A 70 -4.22 -5.10 6.84
C GLN A 70 -5.13 -4.05 7.46
N ALA A 71 -4.57 -3.15 8.28
CA ALA A 71 -5.33 -2.06 8.89
C ALA A 71 -5.86 -1.08 7.84
N SER A 72 -5.05 -0.73 6.84
CA SER A 72 -5.46 0.17 5.77
C SER A 72 -6.58 -0.43 4.92
N LEU A 73 -6.50 -1.70 4.54
CA LEU A 73 -7.59 -2.39 3.84
C LEU A 73 -8.86 -2.44 4.69
N ALA A 74 -8.77 -2.68 6.01
CA ALA A 74 -9.94 -2.64 6.88
C ALA A 74 -10.63 -1.25 6.87
N ILE A 75 -9.85 -0.17 7.00
CA ILE A 75 -10.34 1.22 6.92
C ILE A 75 -11.02 1.49 5.57
N LEU A 76 -10.39 1.07 4.48
CA LEU A 76 -10.91 1.25 3.12
C LEU A 76 -12.22 0.50 2.85
N ASN A 77 -12.49 -0.55 3.62
CA ASN A 77 -13.74 -1.31 3.59
C ASN A 77 -14.76 -0.82 4.65
N GLY A 78 -14.56 0.37 5.22
CA GLY A 78 -15.48 0.97 6.21
C GLY A 78 -15.49 0.25 7.55
N LYS A 79 -14.43 -0.49 7.91
CA LYS A 79 -14.34 -1.20 9.18
C LYS A 79 -13.52 -0.39 10.19
N ASP A 80 -14.10 -0.19 11.37
CA ASP A 80 -13.37 0.33 12.52
C ASP A 80 -12.26 -0.66 12.95
N SER A 81 -11.10 -0.13 13.32
CA SER A 81 -9.92 -0.92 13.61
C SER A 81 -9.25 -0.46 14.91
N ILE A 82 -8.92 -1.41 15.79
CA ILE A 82 -8.08 -1.19 16.98
C ILE A 82 -6.67 -1.67 16.64
N ILE A 83 -5.71 -0.75 16.62
CA ILE A 83 -4.30 -1.04 16.29
C ILE A 83 -3.45 -0.88 17.54
N THR A 84 -3.06 -2.00 18.15
CA THR A 84 -2.22 -2.01 19.35
C THR A 84 -0.76 -2.23 18.97
N ALA A 85 0.04 -1.16 18.99
CA ALA A 85 1.49 -1.23 18.78
C ALA A 85 2.22 -0.06 19.47
N GLY A 86 3.48 -0.26 19.85
CA GLY A 86 4.32 0.78 20.49
C GLY A 86 4.58 2.01 19.60
N THR A 87 5.08 3.10 20.17
CA THR A 87 5.53 4.27 19.38
C THR A 87 6.70 3.89 18.46
N GLY A 88 6.90 4.64 17.38
CA GLY A 88 7.90 4.29 16.36
C GLY A 88 7.53 3.07 15.50
N SER A 89 6.49 2.33 15.86
CA SER A 89 6.04 1.18 15.07
C SER A 89 5.37 1.55 13.75
N GLY A 90 5.29 2.82 13.33
CA GLY A 90 4.75 3.21 12.02
C GLY A 90 3.22 3.16 11.88
N LYS A 91 2.46 3.23 12.97
CA LYS A 91 0.97 3.29 12.94
C LYS A 91 0.43 4.43 12.09
N THR A 92 1.17 5.53 11.94
CA THR A 92 0.79 6.66 11.10
C THR A 92 0.52 6.23 9.65
N LEU A 93 1.27 5.25 9.12
CA LEU A 93 1.03 4.73 7.77
C LEU A 93 -0.30 4.00 7.65
N CYS A 94 -0.82 3.39 8.71
CA CYS A 94 -2.13 2.75 8.69
C CYS A 94 -3.25 3.75 8.33
N ILE A 95 -3.07 5.02 8.70
CA ILE A 95 -4.02 6.13 8.44
C ILE A 95 -3.69 6.83 7.12
N LEU A 96 -2.41 7.06 6.82
CA LEU A 96 -2.01 7.78 5.60
C LEU A 96 -2.27 6.97 4.32
N ILE A 97 -2.08 5.64 4.35
CA ILE A 97 -2.29 4.79 3.17
C ILE A 97 -3.73 4.91 2.63
N PRO A 98 -4.80 4.76 3.46
CA PRO A 98 -6.18 4.98 3.01
C PRO A 98 -6.41 6.35 2.37
N LEU A 99 -5.89 7.42 2.97
CA LEU A 99 -6.01 8.78 2.46
C LEU A 99 -5.30 8.98 1.12
N LEU A 100 -4.19 8.29 0.89
CA LEU A 100 -3.48 8.37 -0.39
C LEU A 100 -4.14 7.51 -1.48
N LEU A 101 -4.81 6.42 -1.10
CA LEU A 101 -5.51 5.55 -2.04
C LEU A 101 -6.87 6.10 -2.46
N ARG A 102 -7.51 6.89 -1.59
CA ARG A 102 -8.80 7.56 -1.81
C ARG A 102 -8.68 9.00 -1.27
N PRO A 103 -7.96 9.89 -1.97
CA PRO A 103 -7.74 11.28 -1.57
C PRO A 103 -9.02 12.12 -1.57
#